data_AF-A0A388RIQ0-F1
#
_entry.id   AF-A0A388RIQ0-F1
#
_cell.length_a   1.000
_cell.length_b   1.000
_cell.length_c   1.000
_cell.angle_alpha   90.00
_cell.angle_beta   90.00
_cell.angle_gamma   90.00
#
_symmetry.space_group_name_H-M   'P 1'
#
loop_
_entity.id
_entity.type
_entity.pdbx_description
1 polymer ?
#
loop_
_entity_poly.entity_id
_entity_poly.type
_entity_poly.pdbx_seq_one_letter_code
_entity_poly.pdbx_strand_id
1 'polypeptide(L)'
;MWPVLLGLLTMLVFGLPLVPAVLEWRRRSDVRPLAIDSEHTLDVAAAAAVFRAMVARRDEKSGLHGLAHRVNALRPVVQVTGTFMPTAAEACNGVCSRTIVTSGSLVLPDSYTFSRDIYGRRGISTGRRNRVQVLLSEGEILMRSGSELQRWAHARSVHVEPRCRLRGPLSALYAIRLEEDCEFTSVSAAVVGFGARHLAAPPDMDATAPAGGDWAHEVLIPPEASNGRWLVTHDLTFPASTLYRGDLVVHGDLWIGSGARIIGSVKASGCIWSGSRVRIDGALIAGGTISVGRECAIAGPIASEREIDVGARSIIGAANKRTTLVAPVLHVRVGTVVYGAACAPEEGKVVSDGNVATP
;
A
#
# COMPACT_ATOMS: atom_id res chain seq x y z
N MET A 1 -21.77 23.10 -61.12
CA MET A 1 -20.60 23.56 -60.32
C MET A 1 -20.93 23.76 -58.84
N TRP A 2 -22.07 24.39 -58.49
CA TRP A 2 -22.48 24.62 -57.10
C TRP A 2 -22.56 23.38 -56.17
N PRO A 3 -23.13 22.23 -56.59
CA PRO A 3 -23.22 21.07 -55.69
C PRO A 3 -21.85 20.45 -55.38
N VAL A 4 -20.89 20.54 -56.31
CA VAL A 4 -19.51 20.08 -56.11
C VAL A 4 -18.78 20.99 -55.13
N LEU A 5 -18.99 22.31 -55.26
CA LEU A 5 -18.43 23.30 -54.34
C LEU A 5 -18.96 23.11 -52.91
N LEU A 6 -20.27 22.90 -52.77
CA LEU A 6 -20.92 22.65 -51.48
C LEU A 6 -20.39 21.36 -50.84
N GLY A 7 -20.26 20.27 -51.63
CA GLY A 7 -19.73 18.99 -51.15
C GLY A 7 -18.28 19.05 -50.69
N LEU A 8 -17.44 19.82 -51.40
CA LEU A 8 -16.06 20.09 -50.98
C LEU A 8 -16.00 20.92 -49.69
N LEU A 9 -16.86 21.92 -49.56
CA LEU A 9 -16.91 22.76 -48.36
C LEU A 9 -17.34 21.95 -47.13
N THR A 10 -18.34 21.08 -47.26
CA THR A 10 -18.75 20.19 -46.15
C THR A 10 -17.66 19.20 -45.78
N MET A 11 -17.02 18.55 -46.76
CA MET A 11 -15.87 17.67 -46.50
C MET A 11 -14.74 18.40 -45.77
N LEU A 12 -14.46 19.65 -46.14
CA LEU A 12 -13.43 20.45 -45.48
C LEU A 12 -13.82 20.80 -44.03
N VAL A 13 -15.08 21.18 -43.79
CA VAL A 13 -15.59 21.49 -42.44
C VAL A 13 -15.56 20.25 -41.53
N PHE A 14 -15.85 19.06 -42.05
CA PHE A 14 -15.75 17.81 -41.28
C PHE A 14 -14.33 17.28 -41.14
N GLY A 15 -13.45 17.54 -42.11
CA GLY A 15 -12.06 17.10 -42.09
C GLY A 15 -11.16 17.96 -41.19
N LEU A 16 -11.39 19.27 -41.12
CA LEU A 16 -10.53 20.21 -40.39
C LEU A 16 -10.33 19.86 -38.89
N PRO A 17 -11.39 19.48 -38.13
CA PRO A 17 -11.26 19.10 -36.72
C PRO A 17 -10.46 17.80 -36.50
N LEU A 18 -10.33 16.96 -37.54
CA LEU A 18 -9.62 15.68 -37.48
C LEU A 18 -8.12 15.83 -37.83
N VAL A 19 -7.72 16.96 -38.40
CA VAL A 19 -6.32 17.25 -38.76
C VAL A 19 -5.36 17.12 -37.58
N PRO A 20 -5.65 17.61 -36.36
CA PRO A 20 -4.77 17.42 -35.20
C PRO A 20 -4.54 15.95 -34.86
N ALA A 21 -5.61 15.14 -34.86
CA ALA A 21 -5.53 13.71 -34.56
C ALA A 21 -4.73 12.93 -35.62
N VAL A 22 -4.88 13.27 -36.91
CA VAL A 22 -4.10 12.67 -38.00
C VAL A 22 -2.63 13.10 -37.93
N LEU A 23 -2.36 14.37 -37.57
CA LEU A 23 -1.00 14.86 -37.36
C LEU A 23 -0.34 14.19 -36.16
N GLU A 24 -1.06 13.95 -35.08
CA GLU A 24 -0.59 13.27 -33.87
C GLU A 24 -0.31 11.79 -34.13
N TRP A 25 -1.19 11.09 -34.85
CA TRP A 25 -0.94 9.71 -35.31
C TRP A 25 0.35 9.64 -36.14
N ARG A 26 0.54 10.60 -37.05
CA ARG A 26 1.64 10.58 -38.03
C ARG A 26 2.96 11.10 -37.45
N ARG A 27 2.91 12.00 -36.46
CA ARG A 27 4.04 12.49 -35.66
C ARG A 27 3.79 12.12 -34.21
N ARG A 28 4.13 10.87 -33.84
CA ARG A 28 4.13 10.36 -32.46
C ARG A 28 4.98 11.25 -31.55
N SER A 29 4.39 12.31 -31.05
CA SER A 29 5.03 13.31 -30.18
C SER A 29 4.69 13.03 -28.70
N ASP A 30 3.60 12.29 -28.47
CA ASP A 30 3.05 11.93 -27.16
C ASP A 30 3.47 10.52 -26.73
N VAL A 31 4.78 10.24 -26.80
CA VAL A 31 5.39 9.05 -26.16
C VAL A 31 5.89 9.41 -24.75
N ARG A 32 5.75 10.67 -24.33
CA ARG A 32 6.07 11.08 -22.97
C ARG A 32 4.81 10.93 -22.13
N PRO A 33 4.84 10.13 -21.05
CA PRO A 33 3.74 10.07 -20.11
C PRO A 33 3.32 11.48 -19.72
N LEU A 34 2.02 11.74 -19.59
CA LEU A 34 1.54 12.97 -18.96
C LEU A 34 2.35 13.19 -17.68
N ALA A 35 2.84 14.41 -17.47
CA ALA A 35 3.53 14.76 -16.24
C ALA A 35 2.50 14.74 -15.10
N ILE A 36 2.25 13.56 -14.56
CA ILE A 36 1.49 13.38 -13.32
C ILE A 36 2.30 14.11 -12.26
N ASP A 37 1.65 15.02 -11.55
CA ASP A 37 2.26 15.75 -10.46
C ASP A 37 2.81 14.72 -9.47
N SER A 38 4.13 14.66 -9.30
CA SER A 38 4.80 13.71 -8.41
C SER A 38 4.38 13.88 -6.95
N GLU A 39 3.63 14.95 -6.64
CA GLU A 39 2.99 15.18 -5.36
C GLU A 39 1.80 14.24 -5.08
N HIS A 40 1.23 13.61 -6.12
CA HIS A 40 0.07 12.72 -6.05
C HIS A 40 0.34 11.30 -6.61
N THR A 41 1.59 10.99 -6.96
CA THR A 41 1.94 9.65 -7.45
C THR A 41 1.99 8.65 -6.29
N LEU A 42 1.18 7.59 -6.39
CA LEU A 42 1.30 6.36 -5.58
C LEU A 42 2.68 5.69 -5.72
N ASP A 43 3.48 6.07 -6.72
CA ASP A 43 4.85 5.60 -6.92
C ASP A 43 5.86 6.37 -6.04
N VAL A 44 5.89 6.01 -4.76
CA VAL A 44 6.84 6.56 -3.79
C VAL A 44 8.30 6.26 -4.18
N ALA A 45 8.57 5.18 -4.92
CA ALA A 45 9.92 4.84 -5.34
C ALA A 45 10.45 5.84 -6.38
N ALA A 46 9.60 6.26 -7.33
CA ALA A 46 9.94 7.34 -8.27
C ALA A 46 10.17 8.67 -7.55
N ALA A 47 9.29 9.05 -6.62
CA ALA A 47 9.46 10.27 -5.81
C ALA A 47 10.77 10.25 -5.00
N ALA A 48 11.10 9.11 -4.39
CA ALA A 48 12.36 8.89 -3.70
C ALA A 48 13.57 9.03 -4.65
N ALA A 49 13.52 8.45 -5.85
CA ALA A 49 14.59 8.57 -6.83
C ALA A 49 14.84 10.02 -7.28
N VAL A 50 13.77 10.80 -7.49
CA VAL A 50 13.88 12.22 -7.80
C VAL A 50 14.50 13.00 -6.64
N PHE A 51 14.07 12.73 -5.40
CA PHE A 51 14.63 13.38 -4.20
C PHE A 51 16.11 13.03 -3.99
N ARG A 52 16.50 11.75 -4.18
CA ARG A 52 17.92 11.32 -4.19
C ARG A 52 18.75 12.10 -5.19
N ALA A 53 18.26 12.23 -6.42
CA ALA A 53 18.97 12.96 -7.47
C ALA A 53 19.15 14.45 -7.12
N MET A 54 18.18 15.06 -6.44
CA MET A 54 18.31 16.44 -5.95
C MET A 54 19.34 16.58 -4.83
N VAL A 55 19.42 15.61 -3.90
CA VAL A 55 20.44 15.60 -2.84
C VAL A 55 21.83 15.36 -3.43
N ALA A 56 22.01 14.38 -4.31
CA ALA A 56 23.32 14.07 -4.92
C ALA A 56 23.89 15.24 -5.74
N ARG A 57 23.06 15.91 -6.55
CA ARG A 57 23.47 17.09 -7.33
C ARG A 57 23.85 18.30 -6.46
N ARG A 58 23.45 18.31 -5.19
CA ARG A 58 23.90 19.33 -4.23
C ARG A 58 25.31 19.04 -3.75
N ASP A 59 25.63 17.78 -3.44
CA ASP A 59 26.98 17.36 -3.05
C ASP A 59 28.01 17.63 -4.17
N GLU A 60 27.60 17.54 -5.44
CA GLU A 60 28.45 17.82 -6.60
C GLU A 60 28.68 19.33 -6.87
N LYS A 61 27.81 20.23 -6.36
CA LYS A 61 27.93 21.69 -6.58
C LYS A 61 28.94 22.37 -5.65
N SER A 62 30.14 21.80 -5.53
CA SER A 62 31.40 22.52 -5.31
C SER A 62 32.07 22.96 -6.63
N GLY A 63 31.45 22.69 -7.79
CA GLY A 63 31.92 23.16 -9.09
C GLY A 63 30.77 23.42 -10.08
N LEU A 64 30.83 24.58 -10.72
CA LEU A 64 30.04 25.05 -11.86
C LEU A 64 28.56 25.48 -11.67
N HIS A 65 28.38 26.76 -12.04
CA HIS A 65 27.13 27.47 -12.23
C HIS A 65 26.40 26.97 -13.49
N GLY A 66 25.39 26.12 -13.28
CA GLY A 66 24.40 25.80 -14.30
C GLY A 66 23.14 25.23 -13.62
N LEU A 67 21.98 25.81 -13.93
CA LEU A 67 20.65 25.51 -13.37
C LEU A 67 20.42 25.92 -11.90
N ALA A 68 20.07 27.18 -11.70
CA ALA A 68 19.68 27.77 -10.43
C ALA A 68 18.21 27.47 -10.02
N HIS A 69 17.35 26.98 -10.92
CA HIS A 69 15.90 26.96 -10.64
C HIS A 69 15.38 25.72 -9.88
N ARG A 70 16.02 24.55 -9.95
CA ARG A 70 15.60 23.35 -9.18
C ARG A 70 16.31 23.16 -7.84
N VAL A 71 17.47 23.79 -7.65
CA VAL A 71 18.24 23.72 -6.39
C VAL A 71 17.66 24.65 -5.30
N ASN A 72 16.77 25.58 -5.67
CA ASN A 72 16.06 26.45 -4.73
C ASN A 72 14.92 25.73 -3.98
N ALA A 73 14.38 24.61 -4.50
CA ALA A 73 13.24 23.91 -3.88
C ALA A 73 13.56 23.36 -2.47
N LEU A 74 14.81 22.97 -2.25
CA LEU A 74 15.28 22.43 -0.96
C LEU A 74 15.69 23.52 0.04
N ARG A 75 15.89 24.78 -0.39
CA ARG A 75 16.38 25.82 0.51
C ARG A 75 15.25 26.34 1.41
N PRO A 76 15.52 26.64 2.69
CA PRO A 76 16.80 26.52 3.41
C PRO A 76 17.15 25.07 3.79
N VAL A 77 18.41 24.65 3.65
CA VAL A 77 18.86 23.29 4.00
C VAL A 77 19.87 23.32 5.15
N VAL A 78 19.78 22.34 6.04
CA VAL A 78 20.70 22.14 7.18
C VAL A 78 21.37 20.79 7.03
N GLN A 79 22.70 20.78 7.14
CA GLN A 79 23.46 19.55 7.25
C GLN A 79 23.65 19.21 8.73
N VAL A 80 23.12 18.08 9.16
CA VAL A 80 23.19 17.62 10.54
C VAL A 80 24.00 16.34 10.60
N THR A 81 24.83 16.18 11.63
CA THR A 81 25.51 14.92 11.91
C THR A 81 25.03 14.42 13.28
N GLY A 82 24.28 13.32 13.31
CA GLY A 82 23.72 12.78 14.55
C GLY A 82 22.40 13.44 14.95
N THR A 83 22.38 14.15 16.07
CA THR A 83 21.16 14.72 16.64
C THR A 83 20.85 16.08 16.04
N PHE A 84 19.61 16.30 15.59
CA PHE A 84 19.16 17.61 15.14
C PHE A 84 19.08 18.58 16.33
N MET A 85 19.81 19.68 16.24
CA MET A 85 19.75 20.77 17.21
C MET A 85 18.89 21.91 16.63
N PRO A 86 17.70 22.19 17.21
CA PRO A 86 16.88 23.31 16.80
C PRO A 86 17.57 24.64 17.15
N THR A 87 17.32 25.67 16.34
CA THR A 87 17.67 27.05 16.71
C THR A 87 16.78 27.54 17.85
N ALA A 88 17.17 28.59 18.57
CA ALA A 88 16.35 29.15 19.65
C ALA A 88 14.92 29.53 19.18
N ALA A 89 14.78 30.05 17.96
CA ALA A 89 13.49 30.38 17.37
C ALA A 89 12.64 29.13 17.05
N GLU A 90 13.25 28.08 16.48
CA GLU A 90 12.56 26.81 16.23
C GLU A 90 12.17 26.11 17.53
N ALA A 91 13.01 26.22 18.56
CA ALA A 91 12.72 25.69 19.89
C ALA A 91 11.55 26.40 20.58
N CYS A 92 11.46 27.71 20.42
CA CYS A 92 10.33 28.49 20.93
C CYS A 92 9.02 28.16 20.19
N ASN A 93 9.09 27.92 18.86
CA ASN A 93 7.90 27.76 18.02
C ASN A 93 7.48 26.29 17.83
N GLY A 94 8.37 25.32 18.09
CA GLY A 94 8.13 23.91 17.79
C GLY A 94 8.03 23.61 16.28
N VAL A 95 8.53 24.50 15.42
CA VAL A 95 8.43 24.38 13.95
C VAL A 95 9.82 24.50 13.34
N CYS A 96 10.19 23.53 12.52
CA CYS A 96 11.38 23.55 11.67
C CYS A 96 10.96 23.71 10.21
N SER A 97 11.36 24.84 9.61
CA SER A 97 11.05 25.18 8.20
C SER A 97 12.26 25.01 7.28
N ARG A 98 13.18 24.12 7.66
CA ARG A 98 14.42 23.83 6.93
C ARG A 98 14.42 22.38 6.46
N THR A 99 14.85 22.16 5.23
CA THR A 99 15.15 20.81 4.73
C THR A 99 16.33 20.26 5.51
N ILE A 100 16.24 19.05 6.03
CA ILE A 100 17.33 18.43 6.82
C ILE A 100 17.99 17.37 5.95
N VAL A 101 19.30 17.43 5.81
CA VAL A 101 20.09 16.44 5.06
C VAL A 101 21.21 15.92 5.96
N THR A 102 21.32 14.60 6.11
CA THR A 102 22.45 13.98 6.80
C THR A 102 23.07 12.84 6.00
N SER A 103 24.41 12.76 6.06
CA SER A 103 25.18 11.61 5.58
C SER A 103 25.22 10.46 6.60
N GLY A 104 24.77 10.69 7.83
CA GLY A 104 24.75 9.72 8.93
C GLY A 104 23.34 9.27 9.32
N SER A 105 23.21 8.88 10.58
CA SER A 105 21.91 8.67 11.22
C SER A 105 21.42 9.98 11.80
N LEU A 106 20.12 10.25 11.67
CA LEU A 106 19.46 11.45 12.18
C LEU A 106 18.55 11.09 13.36
N VAL A 107 18.63 11.84 14.45
CA VAL A 107 17.65 11.80 15.53
C VAL A 107 16.97 13.15 15.65
N LEU A 108 15.64 13.17 15.52
CA LEU A 108 14.82 14.37 15.66
C LEU A 108 14.31 14.52 17.11
N PRO A 109 14.13 15.76 17.60
CA PRO A 109 13.50 16.03 18.89
C PRO A 109 11.99 15.68 18.90
N ASP A 110 11.40 15.66 20.09
CA ASP A 110 9.97 15.40 20.32
C ASP A 110 9.13 16.66 20.11
N SER A 111 7.89 16.50 19.65
CA SER A 111 6.85 17.53 19.55
C SER A 111 7.18 18.69 18.61
N TYR A 112 7.78 18.40 17.47
CA TYR A 112 8.08 19.35 16.40
C TYR A 112 7.25 19.11 15.15
N THR A 113 6.96 20.21 14.45
CA THR A 113 6.48 20.20 13.07
C THR A 113 7.64 20.49 12.12
N PHE A 114 8.00 19.51 11.30
CA PHE A 114 8.96 19.65 10.21
C PHE A 114 8.20 19.90 8.91
N SER A 115 8.17 21.18 8.48
CA SER A 115 7.39 21.61 7.31
C SER A 115 8.12 21.41 5.98
N ARG A 116 9.33 20.83 6.01
CA ARG A 116 10.19 20.54 4.87
C ARG A 116 10.71 19.11 4.91
N ASP A 117 11.27 18.69 3.79
CA ASP A 117 11.70 17.31 3.55
C ASP A 117 12.94 16.95 4.38
N ILE A 118 13.02 15.69 4.80
CA ILE A 118 14.13 15.18 5.59
C ILE A 118 14.79 14.01 4.87
N TYR A 119 16.10 14.10 4.68
CA TYR A 119 16.94 13.06 4.11
C TYR A 119 17.96 12.54 5.13
N GLY A 120 18.06 11.22 5.28
CA GLY A 120 19.12 10.59 6.08
C GLY A 120 19.72 9.35 5.43
N ARG A 121 21.03 9.37 5.15
CA ARG A 121 21.70 8.29 4.43
C ARG A 121 21.78 6.97 5.21
N ARG A 122 21.92 6.97 6.54
CA ARG A 122 21.99 5.70 7.33
C ARG A 122 20.70 5.36 8.06
N GLY A 123 19.94 6.37 8.48
CA GLY A 123 18.67 6.16 9.18
C GLY A 123 18.10 7.46 9.71
N ILE A 124 16.81 7.43 10.04
CA ILE A 124 16.09 8.54 10.67
C ILE A 124 15.28 7.97 11.83
N SER A 125 15.54 8.42 13.05
CA SER A 125 14.59 8.28 14.16
C SER A 125 13.90 9.61 14.35
N THR A 126 12.58 9.62 14.20
CA THR A 126 11.80 10.77 14.65
C THR A 126 11.84 10.82 16.19
N GLY A 127 11.55 11.98 16.77
CA GLY A 127 11.01 12.05 18.14
C GLY A 127 9.51 11.75 18.15
N ARG A 128 8.92 11.72 19.34
CA ARG A 128 7.48 11.48 19.59
C ARG A 128 6.64 12.69 19.18
N ARG A 129 5.39 12.44 18.79
CA ARG A 129 4.40 13.48 18.44
C ARG A 129 4.90 14.48 17.40
N ASN A 130 5.70 14.02 16.45
CA ASN A 130 6.20 14.88 15.38
C ASN A 130 5.26 14.89 14.20
N ARG A 131 5.15 16.03 13.52
CA ARG A 131 4.50 16.13 12.21
C ARG A 131 5.58 16.31 11.14
N VAL A 132 5.65 15.41 10.18
CA VAL A 132 6.66 15.40 9.12
C VAL A 132 5.99 15.37 7.75
N GLN A 133 6.54 16.14 6.81
CA GLN A 133 6.04 16.16 5.42
C GLN A 133 6.53 14.93 4.65
N VAL A 134 7.84 14.83 4.50
CA VAL A 134 8.52 13.81 3.70
C VAL A 134 9.71 13.26 4.48
N LEU A 135 9.85 11.93 4.50
CA LEU A 135 11.03 11.25 5.04
C LEU A 135 11.65 10.34 3.97
N LEU A 136 12.91 10.57 3.62
CA LEU A 136 13.70 9.64 2.82
C LEU A 136 14.91 9.14 3.60
N SER A 137 15.07 7.82 3.71
CA SER A 137 16.31 7.21 4.17
C SER A 137 16.80 6.11 3.24
N GLU A 138 18.13 5.94 3.10
CA GLU A 138 18.69 4.74 2.46
C GLU A 138 18.85 3.56 3.45
N GLY A 139 18.66 3.81 4.74
CA GLY A 139 18.64 2.80 5.78
C GLY A 139 17.27 2.68 6.42
N GLU A 140 17.19 2.88 7.72
CA GLU A 140 15.97 2.60 8.48
C GLU A 140 15.25 3.88 8.90
N ILE A 141 13.91 3.87 8.85
CA ILE A 141 13.09 4.91 9.47
C ILE A 141 12.41 4.33 10.71
N LEU A 142 12.57 5.01 11.83
CA LEU A 142 11.85 4.76 13.07
C LEU A 142 10.94 5.96 13.35
N MET A 143 9.64 5.79 13.12
CA MET A 143 8.63 6.78 13.50
C MET A 143 8.16 6.49 14.92
N ARG A 144 8.45 7.41 15.84
CA ARG A 144 8.07 7.29 17.24
C ARG A 144 6.60 7.64 17.47
N SER A 145 6.07 7.13 18.57
CA SER A 145 4.64 7.13 18.87
C SER A 145 4.00 8.51 18.74
N GLY A 146 2.76 8.52 18.25
CA GLY A 146 1.96 9.75 18.09
C GLY A 146 2.40 10.66 16.94
N SER A 147 3.33 10.23 16.09
CA SER A 147 3.83 11.04 14.97
C SER A 147 2.94 10.92 13.74
N GLU A 148 3.01 11.92 12.87
CA GLU A 148 2.15 12.06 11.70
C GLU A 148 2.99 12.31 10.44
N LEU A 149 2.80 11.46 9.43
CA LEU A 149 3.37 11.61 8.09
C LEU A 149 2.31 12.20 7.15
N GLN A 150 2.61 13.33 6.53
CA GLN A 150 1.66 14.05 5.68
C GLN A 150 1.69 13.61 4.21
N ARG A 151 2.88 13.44 3.61
CA ARG A 151 2.99 13.25 2.16
C ARG A 151 3.49 11.89 1.74
N TRP A 152 4.72 11.52 2.10
CA TRP A 152 5.24 10.20 1.78
C TRP A 152 6.52 9.92 2.54
N ALA A 153 6.83 8.63 2.71
CA ALA A 153 8.13 8.21 3.23
C ALA A 153 8.65 6.96 2.53
N HIS A 154 9.98 6.89 2.40
CA HIS A 154 10.67 5.77 1.79
C HIS A 154 11.92 5.40 2.58
N ALA A 155 12.12 4.10 2.81
CA ALA A 155 13.32 3.58 3.45
C ALA A 155 13.70 2.18 2.95
N ARG A 156 14.81 1.65 3.44
CA ARG A 156 15.12 0.23 3.31
C ARG A 156 14.18 -0.62 4.18
N SER A 157 13.96 -0.19 5.42
CA SER A 157 12.99 -0.74 6.37
C SER A 157 12.36 0.37 7.20
N VAL A 158 11.09 0.22 7.57
CA VAL A 158 10.36 1.20 8.39
C VAL A 158 9.72 0.52 9.58
N HIS A 159 9.90 1.12 10.76
CA HIS A 159 9.13 0.79 11.96
C HIS A 159 8.32 2.01 12.40
N VAL A 160 7.03 1.81 12.58
CA VAL A 160 6.07 2.82 13.03
C VAL A 160 5.51 2.38 14.36
N GLU A 161 5.83 3.11 15.41
CA GLU A 161 5.33 2.90 16.76
C GLU A 161 3.83 3.24 16.90
N PRO A 162 3.18 2.87 18.01
CA PRO A 162 1.73 3.03 18.17
C PRO A 162 1.22 4.47 17.99
N ARG A 163 -0.06 4.58 17.62
CA ARG A 163 -0.78 5.86 17.50
C ARG A 163 -0.20 6.83 16.47
N CYS A 164 0.53 6.34 15.47
CA CYS A 164 0.99 7.16 14.36
C CYS A 164 -0.08 7.29 13.27
N ARG A 165 -0.05 8.39 12.52
CA ARG A 165 -0.96 8.65 11.40
C ARG A 165 -0.20 8.83 10.11
N LEU A 166 -0.41 7.93 9.15
CA LEU A 166 0.23 7.94 7.84
C LEU A 166 -0.77 8.38 6.78
N ARG A 167 -0.93 9.71 6.62
CA ARG A 167 -1.86 10.29 5.62
C ARG A 167 -1.37 10.10 4.19
N GLY A 168 -0.07 9.96 4.03
CA GLY A 168 0.58 9.74 2.75
C GLY A 168 1.12 8.31 2.60
N PRO A 169 1.40 7.86 1.37
CA PRO A 169 1.94 6.54 1.13
C PRO A 169 3.32 6.33 1.80
N LEU A 170 3.47 5.19 2.45
CA LEU A 170 4.71 4.74 3.07
C LEU A 170 5.25 3.53 2.30
N SER A 171 6.51 3.59 1.88
CA SER A 171 7.14 2.47 1.20
C SER A 171 8.45 2.04 1.85
N ALA A 172 8.77 0.76 1.74
CA ALA A 172 10.08 0.24 2.10
C ALA A 172 10.56 -0.82 1.12
N LEU A 173 11.88 -0.96 0.97
CA LEU A 173 12.43 -2.00 0.11
C LEU A 173 12.19 -3.42 0.66
N TYR A 174 12.37 -3.60 1.98
CA TYR A 174 12.25 -4.92 2.61
C TYR A 174 11.03 -5.03 3.52
N ALA A 175 10.92 -4.19 4.55
CA ALA A 175 9.91 -4.40 5.58
C ALA A 175 9.30 -3.10 6.09
N ILE A 176 7.99 -3.13 6.32
CA ILE A 176 7.25 -2.14 7.12
C ILE A 176 6.66 -2.86 8.34
N ARG A 177 6.76 -2.25 9.52
CA ARG A 177 6.02 -2.66 10.71
C ARG A 177 5.17 -1.50 11.21
N LEU A 178 3.86 -1.71 11.28
CA LEU A 178 2.89 -0.78 11.83
C LEU A 178 2.38 -1.33 13.15
N GLU A 179 2.65 -0.66 14.27
CA GLU A 179 2.12 -1.09 15.56
C GLU A 179 0.63 -0.75 15.73
N GLU A 180 0.05 -1.15 16.86
CA GLU A 180 -1.37 -0.92 17.16
C GLU A 180 -1.77 0.56 17.12
N ASP A 181 -3.04 0.80 16.83
CA ASP A 181 -3.65 2.13 16.70
C ASP A 181 -2.98 3.04 15.66
N CYS A 182 -2.21 2.48 14.73
CA CYS A 182 -1.73 3.24 13.58
C CYS A 182 -2.84 3.41 12.54
N GLU A 183 -2.96 4.62 12.00
CA GLU A 183 -3.80 4.92 10.84
C GLU A 183 -2.91 5.00 9.59
N PHE A 184 -3.35 4.45 8.45
CA PHE A 184 -2.59 4.47 7.21
C PHE A 184 -3.47 4.55 5.97
N THR A 185 -2.98 5.23 4.93
CA THR A 185 -3.65 5.28 3.62
C THR A 185 -3.09 4.25 2.65
N SER A 186 -1.76 4.10 2.62
CA SER A 186 -1.11 3.14 1.73
C SER A 186 0.25 2.74 2.26
N VAL A 187 0.53 1.44 2.30
CA VAL A 187 1.81 0.87 2.70
C VAL A 187 2.28 -0.18 1.70
N SER A 188 3.56 -0.16 1.33
CA SER A 188 4.12 -1.11 0.36
C SER A 188 5.54 -1.51 0.71
N ALA A 189 5.77 -2.82 0.86
CA ALA A 189 7.10 -3.40 1.08
C ALA A 189 7.16 -4.86 0.60
N ALA A 190 8.32 -5.51 0.69
CA ALA A 190 8.36 -6.96 0.49
C ALA A 190 7.51 -7.70 1.54
N VAL A 191 7.50 -7.18 2.78
CA VAL A 191 6.63 -7.65 3.86
C VAL A 191 6.13 -6.47 4.70
N VAL A 192 4.84 -6.44 4.99
CA VAL A 192 4.17 -5.49 5.88
C VAL A 192 3.61 -6.28 7.07
N GLY A 193 4.14 -6.03 8.25
CA GLY A 193 3.66 -6.62 9.50
C GLY A 193 2.79 -5.63 10.27
N PHE A 194 1.65 -6.10 10.76
CA PHE A 194 0.73 -5.34 11.58
C PHE A 194 0.87 -5.80 13.04
N GLY A 195 1.48 -4.96 13.87
CA GLY A 195 1.76 -5.18 15.29
C GLY A 195 3.12 -5.82 15.60
N ALA A 196 3.27 -6.21 16.87
CA ALA A 196 4.53 -6.72 17.42
C ALA A 196 5.06 -7.91 16.62
N ARG A 197 6.39 -7.97 16.47
CA ARG A 197 7.12 -8.94 15.67
C ARG A 197 6.64 -10.37 15.96
N HIS A 198 5.83 -10.95 15.07
CA HIS A 198 5.68 -12.39 15.03
C HIS A 198 6.99 -12.96 14.48
N LEU A 199 7.81 -13.52 15.37
CA LEU A 199 9.10 -14.16 15.09
C LEU A 199 8.95 -15.50 14.35
N ALA A 200 7.74 -15.85 13.90
CA ALA A 200 7.53 -17.03 13.08
C ALA A 200 8.18 -16.79 11.71
N ALA A 201 8.97 -17.78 11.25
CA ALA A 201 9.46 -17.84 9.88
C ALA A 201 8.31 -17.54 8.89
N PRO A 202 8.57 -16.94 7.72
CA PRO A 202 7.54 -16.78 6.70
C PRO A 202 6.89 -18.15 6.53
N PRO A 203 5.60 -18.28 6.89
CA PRO A 203 4.94 -19.55 6.78
C PRO A 203 4.92 -19.86 5.28
N ASP A 204 5.76 -20.81 4.86
CA ASP A 204 5.61 -21.40 3.54
C ASP A 204 4.16 -21.87 3.51
N MET A 205 3.34 -21.31 2.61
CA MET A 205 1.92 -21.63 2.57
C MET A 205 1.72 -23.15 2.56
N ASP A 206 2.64 -23.92 1.97
CA ASP A 206 2.60 -25.39 1.99
C ASP A 206 3.07 -26.01 3.31
N ALA A 207 3.93 -25.34 4.08
CA ALA A 207 4.37 -25.75 5.43
C ALA A 207 3.54 -25.15 6.59
N THR A 208 2.61 -24.22 6.34
CA THR A 208 1.62 -23.71 7.32
C THR A 208 0.44 -24.67 7.53
N ALA A 209 0.58 -25.92 7.11
CA ALA A 209 -0.17 -26.97 7.79
C ALA A 209 0.28 -26.99 9.25
N PRO A 210 -0.62 -26.86 10.25
CA PRO A 210 -0.24 -27.00 11.64
C PRO A 210 0.52 -28.32 11.81
N ALA A 211 1.60 -28.26 12.59
CA ALA A 211 2.32 -29.46 13.00
C ALA A 211 1.36 -30.39 13.74
N GLY A 212 0.87 -31.44 13.05
CA GLY A 212 0.00 -32.45 13.63
C GLY A 212 -1.44 -32.51 13.12
N GLY A 213 -1.73 -32.21 11.85
CA GLY A 213 -3.04 -32.51 11.28
C GLY A 213 -3.00 -32.74 9.79
N ASP A 214 -3.14 -34.01 9.38
CA ASP A 214 -3.72 -34.34 8.08
C ASP A 214 -5.09 -33.64 8.05
N TRP A 215 -5.22 -32.52 7.31
CA TRP A 215 -6.52 -31.94 7.08
C TRP A 215 -7.22 -32.88 6.09
N ALA A 216 -7.86 -33.92 6.63
CA ALA A 216 -8.80 -34.75 5.90
C ALA A 216 -10.03 -33.89 5.57
N HIS A 217 -9.85 -32.96 4.65
CA HIS A 217 -10.95 -32.17 4.12
C HIS A 217 -11.80 -33.08 3.26
N GLU A 218 -13.10 -33.09 3.54
CA GLU A 218 -14.05 -33.67 2.60
C GLU A 218 -13.99 -32.86 1.30
N VAL A 219 -13.73 -33.54 0.19
CA VAL A 219 -13.66 -32.90 -1.13
C VAL A 219 -15.09 -32.60 -1.57
N LEU A 220 -15.43 -31.32 -1.61
CA LEU A 220 -16.70 -30.85 -2.15
C LEU A 220 -16.65 -30.87 -3.67
N ILE A 221 -17.54 -31.65 -4.28
CA ILE A 221 -17.73 -31.72 -5.73
C ILE A 221 -19.15 -31.23 -6.04
N PRO A 222 -19.34 -29.92 -6.32
CA PRO A 222 -20.64 -29.39 -6.65
C PRO A 222 -21.09 -29.92 -8.02
N PRO A 223 -22.35 -30.39 -8.17
CA PRO A 223 -22.84 -30.89 -9.45
C PRO A 223 -22.91 -29.79 -10.52
N GLU A 224 -23.07 -28.52 -10.13
CA GLU A 224 -23.07 -27.37 -11.04
C GLU A 224 -21.66 -26.87 -11.41
N ALA A 225 -20.61 -27.43 -10.80
CA ALA A 225 -19.24 -27.05 -11.12
C ALA A 225 -18.86 -27.57 -12.51
N SER A 226 -18.43 -26.66 -13.39
CA SER A 226 -18.02 -26.98 -14.76
C SER A 226 -16.74 -26.24 -15.12
N ASN A 227 -15.84 -26.90 -15.87
CA ASN A 227 -14.57 -26.33 -16.32
C ASN A 227 -13.70 -25.74 -15.21
N GLY A 228 -13.70 -26.35 -14.01
CA GLY A 228 -12.94 -25.86 -12.86
C GLY A 228 -13.51 -24.58 -12.24
N ARG A 229 -14.78 -24.26 -12.51
CA ARG A 229 -15.50 -23.12 -11.93
C ARG A 229 -16.86 -23.57 -11.39
N TRP A 230 -17.19 -23.10 -10.20
CA TRP A 230 -18.51 -23.24 -9.60
C TRP A 230 -19.17 -21.87 -9.58
N LEU A 231 -20.23 -21.74 -10.38
CA LEU A 231 -21.02 -20.52 -10.47
C LEU A 231 -22.32 -20.73 -9.69
N VAL A 232 -22.53 -19.91 -8.66
CA VAL A 232 -23.75 -19.92 -7.84
C VAL A 232 -24.46 -18.59 -8.05
N THR A 233 -25.73 -18.62 -8.45
CA THR A 233 -26.51 -17.41 -8.80
C THR A 233 -27.29 -16.80 -7.64
N HIS A 234 -27.02 -17.29 -6.43
CA HIS A 234 -27.68 -16.90 -5.19
C HIS A 234 -26.67 -16.96 -4.04
N ASP A 235 -27.12 -16.59 -2.86
CA ASP A 235 -26.36 -16.67 -1.63
C ASP A 235 -25.84 -18.09 -1.35
N LEU A 236 -24.58 -18.23 -0.93
CA LEU A 236 -23.92 -19.52 -0.71
C LEU A 236 -23.31 -19.61 0.68
N THR A 237 -23.63 -20.70 1.39
CA THR A 237 -22.84 -21.13 2.55
C THR A 237 -21.92 -22.28 2.15
N PHE A 238 -20.62 -21.99 2.06
CA PHE A 238 -19.59 -22.98 1.82
C PHE A 238 -19.26 -23.71 3.14
N PRO A 239 -19.38 -25.05 3.19
CA PRO A 239 -19.28 -25.79 4.44
C PRO A 239 -17.89 -25.75 5.09
N ALA A 240 -17.86 -25.79 6.42
CA ALA A 240 -16.63 -25.82 7.21
C ALA A 240 -15.78 -27.07 6.94
N SER A 241 -14.46 -26.95 7.10
CA SER A 241 -13.51 -28.06 6.96
C SER A 241 -13.55 -28.80 5.61
N THR A 242 -14.12 -28.23 4.56
CA THR A 242 -14.19 -28.84 3.23
C THR A 242 -13.14 -28.29 2.28
N LEU A 243 -12.80 -29.08 1.26
CA LEU A 243 -11.87 -28.72 0.20
C LEU A 243 -12.63 -28.58 -1.12
N TYR A 244 -12.50 -27.42 -1.76
CA TYR A 244 -12.95 -27.23 -3.14
C TYR A 244 -11.76 -26.91 -4.06
N ARG A 245 -11.78 -27.49 -5.26
CA ARG A 245 -10.77 -27.31 -6.29
C ARG A 245 -11.40 -26.62 -7.50
N GLY A 246 -11.00 -25.38 -7.74
CA GLY A 246 -11.55 -24.54 -8.80
C GLY A 246 -11.87 -23.14 -8.32
N ASP A 247 -12.28 -22.29 -9.25
CA ASP A 247 -12.77 -20.96 -8.95
C ASP A 247 -14.20 -21.01 -8.43
N LEU A 248 -14.51 -20.24 -7.40
CA LEU A 248 -15.84 -20.08 -6.81
C LEU A 248 -16.35 -18.68 -7.13
N VAL A 249 -17.48 -18.60 -7.83
CA VAL A 249 -18.12 -17.34 -8.21
C VAL A 249 -19.56 -17.34 -7.71
N VAL A 250 -19.89 -16.39 -6.83
CA VAL A 250 -21.20 -16.27 -6.18
C VAL A 250 -21.84 -14.94 -6.56
N HIS A 251 -23.02 -14.98 -7.18
CA HIS A 251 -23.84 -13.79 -7.43
C HIS A 251 -24.78 -13.55 -6.24
N GLY A 252 -24.18 -13.20 -5.11
CA GLY A 252 -24.86 -13.01 -3.84
C GLY A 252 -23.84 -12.92 -2.72
N ASP A 253 -24.31 -13.17 -1.53
CA ASP A 253 -23.53 -13.20 -0.30
C ASP A 253 -22.90 -14.60 -0.09
N LEU A 254 -21.66 -14.64 0.41
CA LEU A 254 -20.88 -15.86 0.59
C LEU A 254 -20.38 -16.01 2.04
N TRP A 255 -20.79 -17.08 2.71
CA TRP A 255 -20.26 -17.50 4.01
C TRP A 255 -19.36 -18.72 3.83
N ILE A 256 -18.09 -18.61 4.19
CA ILE A 256 -17.11 -19.69 4.14
C ILE A 256 -16.89 -20.22 5.56
N GLY A 257 -17.26 -21.47 5.79
CA GLY A 257 -17.09 -22.14 7.07
C GLY A 257 -15.62 -22.23 7.51
N SER A 258 -15.39 -22.25 8.81
CA SER A 258 -14.04 -22.32 9.39
C SER A 258 -13.27 -23.55 8.91
N GLY A 259 -11.96 -23.43 8.73
CA GLY A 259 -11.11 -24.53 8.27
C GLY A 259 -11.32 -24.94 6.82
N ALA A 260 -12.16 -24.25 6.04
CA ALA A 260 -12.32 -24.52 4.62
C ALA A 260 -11.04 -24.23 3.83
N ARG A 261 -10.81 -25.00 2.77
CA ARG A 261 -9.74 -24.78 1.79
C ARG A 261 -10.29 -24.66 0.39
N ILE A 262 -9.94 -23.58 -0.30
CA ILE A 262 -10.31 -23.34 -1.70
C ILE A 262 -9.03 -23.22 -2.52
N ILE A 263 -8.83 -24.19 -3.42
CA ILE A 263 -7.73 -24.19 -4.39
C ILE A 263 -8.24 -23.52 -5.66
N GLY A 264 -8.22 -22.19 -5.65
CA GLY A 264 -8.71 -21.34 -6.73
C GLY A 264 -9.06 -19.95 -6.21
N SER A 265 -9.63 -19.13 -7.08
CA SER A 265 -10.07 -17.77 -6.73
C SER A 265 -11.52 -17.77 -6.27
N VAL A 266 -11.84 -16.90 -5.32
CA VAL A 266 -13.18 -16.67 -4.79
C VAL A 266 -13.63 -15.27 -5.19
N LYS A 267 -14.82 -15.20 -5.78
CA LYS A 267 -15.46 -13.94 -6.18
C LYS A 267 -16.92 -13.94 -5.71
N ALA A 268 -17.34 -12.87 -5.06
CA ALA A 268 -18.74 -12.64 -4.75
C ALA A 268 -19.19 -11.25 -5.22
N SER A 269 -20.40 -11.11 -5.74
CA SER A 269 -20.97 -9.77 -6.00
C SER A 269 -21.45 -9.09 -4.71
N GLY A 270 -21.84 -9.87 -3.71
CA GLY A 270 -22.20 -9.40 -2.38
C GLY A 270 -21.02 -9.36 -1.42
N CYS A 271 -21.29 -9.60 -0.14
CA CYS A 271 -20.29 -9.66 0.92
C CYS A 271 -19.69 -11.07 1.05
N ILE A 272 -18.47 -11.15 1.60
CA ILE A 272 -17.82 -12.43 1.91
C ILE A 272 -17.47 -12.48 3.40
N TRP A 273 -17.96 -13.49 4.10
CA TRP A 273 -17.55 -13.80 5.47
C TRP A 273 -16.78 -15.11 5.49
N SER A 274 -15.53 -15.05 5.91
CA SER A 274 -14.66 -16.20 6.05
C SER A 274 -14.46 -16.51 7.52
N GLY A 275 -14.76 -17.76 7.91
CA GLY A 275 -14.48 -18.28 9.23
C GLY A 275 -12.98 -18.31 9.56
N SER A 276 -12.64 -18.80 10.74
CA SER A 276 -11.22 -18.89 11.15
C SER A 276 -10.51 -20.04 10.42
N ARG A 277 -9.19 -19.92 10.23
CA ARG A 277 -8.33 -20.94 9.62
C ARG A 277 -8.74 -21.32 8.19
N VAL A 278 -9.35 -20.40 7.46
CA VAL A 278 -9.68 -20.61 6.03
C VAL A 278 -8.45 -20.37 5.17
N ARG A 279 -8.28 -21.22 4.15
CA ARG A 279 -7.18 -21.10 3.18
C ARG A 279 -7.72 -20.91 1.76
N ILE A 280 -7.22 -19.90 1.07
CA ILE A 280 -7.55 -19.60 -0.32
C ILE A 280 -6.25 -19.46 -1.11
N ASP A 281 -6.02 -20.34 -2.09
CA ASP A 281 -4.78 -20.35 -2.87
C ASP A 281 -4.82 -19.34 -4.06
N GLY A 282 -5.98 -18.72 -4.32
CA GLY A 282 -6.20 -17.70 -5.35
C GLY A 282 -6.60 -16.33 -4.78
N ALA A 283 -7.25 -15.52 -5.62
CA ALA A 283 -7.75 -14.19 -5.24
C ALA A 283 -9.01 -14.27 -4.38
N LEU A 284 -9.28 -13.25 -3.57
CA LEU A 284 -10.53 -13.07 -2.82
C LEU A 284 -11.13 -11.70 -3.14
N ILE A 285 -12.22 -11.66 -3.90
CA ILE A 285 -12.78 -10.42 -4.41
C ILE A 285 -14.27 -10.33 -4.08
N ALA A 286 -14.71 -9.20 -3.54
CA ALA A 286 -16.11 -8.94 -3.22
C ALA A 286 -16.57 -7.58 -3.74
N GLY A 287 -17.82 -7.48 -4.20
CA GLY A 287 -18.48 -6.17 -4.41
C GLY A 287 -18.92 -5.53 -3.09
N GLY A 288 -19.21 -6.33 -2.07
CA GLY A 288 -19.52 -5.90 -0.70
C GLY A 288 -18.30 -5.96 0.23
N THR A 289 -18.57 -5.97 1.53
CA THR A 289 -17.56 -6.09 2.59
C THR A 289 -16.93 -7.49 2.61
N ILE A 290 -15.64 -7.58 2.93
CA ILE A 290 -14.95 -8.86 3.21
C ILE A 290 -14.59 -8.91 4.69
N SER A 291 -15.08 -9.92 5.40
CA SER A 291 -14.63 -10.25 6.74
C SER A 291 -13.80 -11.52 6.71
N VAL A 292 -12.50 -11.41 7.00
CA VAL A 292 -11.58 -12.54 7.09
C VAL A 292 -11.39 -12.91 8.56
N GLY A 293 -11.67 -14.16 8.91
CA GLY A 293 -11.44 -14.70 10.24
C GLY A 293 -9.98 -14.69 10.70
N ARG A 294 -9.73 -15.27 11.88
CA ARG A 294 -8.40 -15.40 12.45
C ARG A 294 -7.63 -16.53 11.78
N GLU A 295 -6.30 -16.40 11.73
CA GLU A 295 -5.40 -17.47 11.27
C GLU A 295 -5.70 -17.92 9.83
N CYS A 296 -6.24 -17.03 8.99
CA CYS A 296 -6.53 -17.34 7.59
C CYS A 296 -5.29 -17.11 6.71
N ALA A 297 -5.23 -17.84 5.60
CA ALA A 297 -4.13 -17.77 4.65
C ALA A 297 -4.66 -17.57 3.22
N ILE A 298 -4.36 -16.42 2.62
CA ILE A 298 -4.88 -16.05 1.29
C ILE A 298 -3.69 -15.72 0.39
N ALA A 299 -3.45 -16.53 -0.64
CA ALA A 299 -2.24 -16.39 -1.47
C ALA A 299 -2.33 -15.28 -2.52
N GLY A 300 -3.55 -14.97 -2.97
CA GLY A 300 -3.81 -14.01 -4.04
C GLY A 300 -4.19 -12.62 -3.53
N PRO A 301 -4.59 -11.71 -4.44
CA PRO A 301 -5.03 -10.38 -4.07
C PRO A 301 -6.37 -10.43 -3.35
N ILE A 302 -6.54 -9.52 -2.41
CA ILE A 302 -7.82 -9.29 -1.72
C ILE A 302 -8.31 -7.91 -2.10
N ALA A 303 -9.51 -7.83 -2.66
CA ALA A 303 -10.11 -6.58 -3.09
C ALA A 303 -11.60 -6.52 -2.72
N SER A 304 -12.02 -5.39 -2.13
CA SER A 304 -13.42 -5.06 -1.87
C SER A 304 -13.71 -3.64 -2.35
N GLU A 305 -14.94 -3.40 -2.82
CA GLU A 305 -15.40 -2.05 -3.16
C GLU A 305 -15.84 -1.24 -1.93
N ARG A 306 -15.87 -1.83 -0.73
CA ARG A 306 -16.33 -1.17 0.50
C ARG A 306 -15.32 -1.24 1.64
N GLU A 307 -15.25 -2.39 2.30
CA GLU A 307 -14.52 -2.58 3.55
C GLU A 307 -13.90 -3.96 3.62
N ILE A 308 -12.71 -4.06 4.22
CA ILE A 308 -12.10 -5.34 4.58
C ILE A 308 -11.72 -5.33 6.06
N ASP A 309 -12.22 -6.31 6.80
CA ASP A 309 -11.75 -6.65 8.14
C ASP A 309 -10.87 -7.90 8.08
N VAL A 310 -9.64 -7.81 8.55
CA VAL A 310 -8.71 -8.94 8.63
C VAL A 310 -8.47 -9.34 10.07
N GLY A 311 -8.89 -10.56 10.42
CA GLY A 311 -8.68 -11.17 11.71
C GLY A 311 -7.20 -11.39 12.04
N ALA A 312 -6.91 -11.56 13.33
CA ALA A 312 -5.54 -11.66 13.82
C ALA A 312 -4.80 -12.89 13.26
N ARG A 313 -3.48 -12.77 13.15
CA ARG A 313 -2.57 -13.87 12.74
C ARG A 313 -2.85 -14.42 11.34
N SER A 314 -3.48 -13.63 10.49
CA SER A 314 -3.72 -13.99 9.09
C SER A 314 -2.53 -13.65 8.20
N ILE A 315 -2.35 -14.39 7.12
CA ILE A 315 -1.26 -14.22 6.14
C ILE A 315 -1.85 -13.97 4.77
N ILE A 316 -1.40 -12.90 4.12
CA ILE A 316 -1.86 -12.50 2.80
C ILE A 316 -0.66 -12.41 1.86
N GLY A 317 -0.66 -13.25 0.82
CA GLY A 317 0.46 -13.45 -0.09
C GLY A 317 1.57 -14.33 0.51
N ALA A 318 2.70 -14.39 -0.19
CA ALA A 318 3.89 -15.09 0.24
C ALA A 318 5.16 -14.34 -0.16
N ALA A 319 6.30 -14.67 0.46
CA ALA A 319 7.57 -14.01 0.17
C ALA A 319 7.99 -14.09 -1.32
N ASN A 320 7.67 -15.20 -1.98
CA ASN A 320 7.92 -15.43 -3.41
C ASN A 320 6.79 -14.94 -4.33
N LYS A 321 5.60 -14.64 -3.77
CA LYS A 321 4.42 -14.22 -4.50
C LYS A 321 3.72 -13.10 -3.73
N ARG A 322 4.26 -11.88 -3.91
CA ARG A 322 3.69 -10.67 -3.31
C ARG A 322 2.33 -10.39 -3.93
N THR A 323 1.46 -9.78 -3.13
CA THR A 323 0.08 -9.52 -3.47
C THR A 323 -0.37 -8.16 -2.93
N THR A 324 -1.62 -7.82 -3.20
CA THR A 324 -2.25 -6.56 -2.81
C THR A 324 -3.49 -6.80 -1.97
N LEU A 325 -3.65 -6.01 -0.92
CA LEU A 325 -4.84 -5.91 -0.08
C LEU A 325 -5.42 -4.50 -0.25
N VAL A 326 -6.61 -4.37 -0.85
CA VAL A 326 -7.18 -3.08 -1.23
C VAL A 326 -8.66 -3.00 -0.92
N ALA A 327 -9.06 -1.96 -0.19
CA ALA A 327 -10.45 -1.52 -0.04
C ALA A 327 -10.49 -0.06 0.41
N PRO A 328 -11.57 0.70 0.18
CA PRO A 328 -11.71 2.06 0.74
C PRO A 328 -11.42 2.13 2.24
N VAL A 329 -12.02 1.21 3.00
CA VAL A 329 -11.81 1.03 4.44
C VAL A 329 -11.13 -0.31 4.73
N LEU A 330 -10.11 -0.31 5.57
CA LEU A 330 -9.31 -1.50 5.90
C LEU A 330 -8.97 -1.56 7.38
N HIS A 331 -9.50 -2.56 8.08
CA HIS A 331 -9.16 -2.85 9.46
C HIS A 331 -8.31 -4.12 9.54
N VAL A 332 -7.06 -3.97 9.98
CA VAL A 332 -6.14 -5.11 10.09
C VAL A 332 -5.83 -5.36 11.55
N ARG A 333 -6.17 -6.54 12.04
CA ARG A 333 -5.82 -6.94 13.41
C ARG A 333 -4.33 -7.18 13.56
N VAL A 334 -3.82 -6.86 14.75
CA VAL A 334 -2.44 -7.17 15.16
C VAL A 334 -2.15 -8.68 14.99
N GLY A 335 -0.94 -8.98 14.53
CA GLY A 335 -0.46 -10.32 14.20
C GLY A 335 -0.56 -10.68 12.72
N THR A 336 -1.26 -9.89 11.92
CA THR A 336 -1.42 -10.14 10.48
C THR A 336 -0.19 -9.71 9.68
N VAL A 337 0.10 -10.46 8.61
CA VAL A 337 1.22 -10.18 7.69
C VAL A 337 0.70 -10.12 6.26
N VAL A 338 1.09 -9.07 5.54
CA VAL A 338 0.83 -8.87 4.12
C VAL A 338 2.15 -8.84 3.37
N TYR A 339 2.35 -9.73 2.41
CA TYR A 339 3.50 -9.68 1.50
C TYR A 339 3.15 -8.82 0.30
N GLY A 340 3.70 -7.60 0.22
CA GLY A 340 3.40 -6.65 -0.84
C GLY A 340 2.78 -5.36 -0.30
N ALA A 341 1.58 -5.01 -0.79
CA ALA A 341 0.97 -3.72 -0.51
C ALA A 341 -0.40 -3.83 0.17
N ALA A 342 -0.69 -2.90 1.07
CA ALA A 342 -2.00 -2.67 1.65
C ALA A 342 -2.43 -1.22 1.40
N CYS A 343 -3.62 -1.02 0.83
CA CYS A 343 -4.12 0.31 0.46
C CYS A 343 -5.55 0.51 0.99
N ALA A 344 -5.76 1.65 1.63
CA ALA A 344 -6.97 2.06 2.31
C ALA A 344 -7.18 3.57 2.13
N PRO A 345 -7.63 4.03 0.95
CA PRO A 345 -7.65 5.44 0.60
C PRO A 345 -8.54 6.30 1.51
N GLU A 346 -9.58 5.72 2.13
CA GLU A 346 -10.48 6.44 3.05
C GLU A 346 -10.05 6.24 4.51
N GLU A 347 -9.89 4.99 4.94
CA GLU A 347 -9.49 4.67 6.32
C GLU A 347 -8.75 3.32 6.40
N GLY A 348 -7.46 3.33 6.75
CA GLY A 348 -6.74 2.12 7.15
C GLY A 348 -6.37 2.18 8.62
N LYS A 349 -6.66 1.12 9.40
CA LYS A 349 -6.38 1.09 10.83
C LYS A 349 -5.81 -0.24 11.28
N VAL A 350 -4.80 -0.18 12.14
CA VAL A 350 -4.26 -1.34 12.86
C VAL A 350 -5.01 -1.51 14.17
N VAL A 351 -5.78 -2.57 14.31
CA VAL A 351 -6.67 -2.78 15.45
C VAL A 351 -6.07 -3.81 16.40
N SER A 352 -6.04 -3.51 17.70
CA SER A 352 -5.55 -4.44 18.72
C SER A 352 -6.39 -5.72 18.76
N ASP A 353 -5.84 -6.81 19.28
CA ASP A 353 -6.53 -8.10 19.39
C ASP A 353 -7.59 -8.15 20.52
N GLY A 354 -7.95 -6.98 21.08
CA GLY A 354 -8.92 -6.83 22.15
C GLY A 354 -10.36 -7.04 21.67
N ASN A 355 -10.95 -8.14 22.13
CA ASN A 355 -12.36 -8.52 22.22
C ASN A 355 -13.34 -7.73 21.32
N VAL A 356 -13.49 -8.17 20.06
CA VAL A 356 -14.76 -7.91 19.36
C VAL A 356 -15.74 -8.95 19.84
N ALA A 357 -16.76 -8.48 20.57
CA ALA A 357 -17.99 -9.22 20.76
C ALA A 357 -18.52 -9.63 19.37
N THR A 358 -18.50 -10.93 19.10
CA THR A 358 -19.37 -11.52 18.09
C THR A 358 -20.80 -11.03 18.33
N PRO A 359 -21.51 -10.51 17.32
CA PRO A 359 -22.97 -10.48 17.39
C PRO A 359 -23.51 -11.92 17.53
#